data_AF-A0A1G6YF14-F1
#
_entry.id   AF-A0A1G6YF14-F1
#
_cell.length_a   1.000
_cell.length_b   1.000
_cell.length_c   1.000
_cell.angle_alpha   90.00
_cell.angle_beta   90.00
_cell.angle_gamma   90.00
#
_symmetry.space_group_name_H-M   'P 1'
#
loop_
_entity.id
_entity.type
_entity.pdbx_description
1 polymer ?
#
loop_
_entity_poly.entity_id
_entity_poly.type
_entity_poly.pdbx_seq_one_letter_code
_entity_poly.pdbx_strand_id
1 'polypeptide(L)'
;MKRYGLLLPAMLLFYGITAAQEDTSKAALRKKYENSDIHQELKKKMASDYSYPDSIILAPLHFINTTITLDTPAVLFERFSVDVTIKTPVPDDYRFYIAPFNGTLNRMQYYGGIQTASDGKPIRGGDSRGIGRGGIFSRWMERNREALKTDGYYASSDAEGDFISVRNKVKWDKGRYRLTLYKSGYVPGKPVPDSFSSKDIIFSWGEYEHSWVTMEVENLDRHERFIIGSLAFPGRELRFGNWEGIFLEQYGTVINFAAQKPAIGGRVTYYKELPVIRLSIGNIRLNGKPLHPLKVQTFHNRTHHPEQSKIPMPLPLLSKSSYNAKTGVIEYEVGAFQGWKTPVTPDL
;
A
#
# COMPACT_ATOMS: atom_id res chain seq x y z
N MET A 1 28.85 6.57 -41.98
CA MET A 1 27.93 7.63 -41.52
C MET A 1 26.52 7.26 -41.91
N LYS A 2 25.69 6.81 -40.96
CA LYS A 2 24.22 6.88 -41.03
C LYS A 2 23.73 6.86 -39.58
N ARG A 3 23.18 7.99 -39.15
CA ARG A 3 22.64 8.26 -37.81
C ARG A 3 21.32 7.49 -37.68
N TYR A 4 21.20 6.62 -36.68
CA TYR A 4 19.89 6.14 -36.21
C TYR A 4 19.62 6.79 -34.86
N GLY A 5 18.61 7.66 -34.85
CA GLY A 5 18.22 8.46 -33.71
C GLY A 5 17.63 7.62 -32.58
N LEU A 6 17.95 8.01 -31.36
CA LEU A 6 17.24 7.65 -30.15
C LEU A 6 15.75 7.97 -30.30
N LEU A 7 14.91 6.96 -30.12
CA LEU A 7 13.53 7.11 -29.67
C LEU A 7 13.35 6.18 -28.47
N LEU A 8 13.54 6.74 -27.28
CA LEU A 8 13.03 6.18 -26.02
C LEU A 8 11.49 6.21 -26.08
N PRO A 9 10.81 5.16 -25.62
CA PRO A 9 9.62 5.34 -24.81
C PRO A 9 10.06 5.26 -23.35
N ALA A 10 10.17 6.40 -22.70
CA ALA A 10 9.89 6.45 -21.28
C ALA A 10 8.44 5.96 -21.11
N MET A 11 8.22 4.89 -20.34
CA MET A 11 6.87 4.63 -19.78
C MET A 11 6.58 5.70 -18.71
N LEU A 12 6.43 6.92 -19.18
CA LEU A 12 5.42 7.84 -18.70
C LEU A 12 4.20 7.50 -19.55
N LEU A 13 3.13 7.02 -18.92
CA LEU A 13 1.83 6.90 -19.57
C LEU A 13 1.35 8.30 -19.96
N PHE A 14 1.76 8.77 -21.13
CA PHE A 14 1.10 9.84 -21.87
C PHE A 14 0.31 9.18 -22.98
N TYR A 15 -0.91 8.75 -22.68
CA TYR A 15 -1.90 8.57 -23.73
C TYR A 15 -2.41 9.97 -24.10
N GLY A 16 -1.86 10.51 -25.20
CA GLY A 16 -2.47 11.59 -25.96
C GLY A 16 -3.69 11.08 -26.73
N ILE A 17 -4.73 10.73 -25.98
CA ILE A 17 -6.12 10.85 -26.45
C ILE A 17 -6.60 12.12 -25.75
N THR A 18 -7.41 12.96 -26.38
CA THR A 18 -8.22 13.92 -25.63
C THR A 18 -9.18 13.11 -24.77
N ALA A 19 -8.66 12.57 -23.67
CA ALA A 19 -9.42 11.89 -22.66
C ALA A 19 -10.38 12.96 -22.14
N ALA A 20 -11.67 12.76 -22.37
CA ALA A 20 -12.67 13.49 -21.61
C ALA A 20 -12.21 13.42 -20.15
N GLN A 21 -12.04 14.58 -19.52
CA GLN A 21 -11.62 14.65 -18.13
C GLN A 21 -12.57 13.75 -17.35
N GLU A 22 -12.03 12.69 -16.73
CA GLU A 22 -12.84 11.71 -16.00
C GLU A 22 -13.69 12.49 -14.99
N ASP A 23 -15.01 12.24 -15.00
CA ASP A 23 -15.91 12.87 -14.05
C ASP A 23 -15.64 12.28 -12.67
N THR A 24 -14.85 13.01 -11.87
CA THR A 24 -14.53 12.64 -10.50
C THR A 24 -15.57 13.13 -9.50
N SER A 25 -16.78 13.51 -9.95
CA SER A 25 -17.87 13.86 -9.04
C SER A 25 -18.28 12.66 -8.18
N LYS A 26 -18.77 12.96 -6.97
CA LYS A 26 -19.27 11.93 -6.05
C LYS A 26 -20.29 11.00 -6.70
N ALA A 27 -21.21 11.56 -7.50
CA ALA A 27 -22.25 10.80 -8.18
C ALA A 27 -21.67 9.84 -9.23
N ALA A 28 -20.74 10.32 -10.06
CA ALA A 28 -20.08 9.49 -11.08
C ALA A 28 -19.24 8.38 -10.44
N LEU A 29 -18.46 8.68 -9.40
CA LEU A 29 -17.66 7.70 -8.67
C LEU A 29 -18.53 6.64 -7.97
N ARG A 30 -19.65 7.03 -7.33
CA ARG A 30 -20.60 6.06 -6.77
C ARG A 30 -21.19 5.14 -7.83
N LYS A 31 -21.59 5.71 -8.98
CA LYS A 31 -22.14 4.95 -10.11
C LYS A 31 -21.12 3.96 -10.69
N LYS A 32 -19.84 4.36 -10.79
CA LYS A 32 -18.73 3.48 -11.22
C LYS A 32 -18.70 2.18 -10.41
N TYR A 33 -18.80 2.29 -9.08
CA TYR A 33 -18.71 1.17 -8.15
C TYR A 33 -20.05 0.53 -7.74
N GLU A 34 -21.16 0.94 -8.37
CA GLU A 34 -22.48 0.36 -8.10
C GLU A 34 -22.47 -1.14 -8.41
N ASN A 35 -21.91 -1.50 -9.57
CA ASN A 35 -21.85 -2.87 -10.08
C ASN A 35 -20.43 -3.40 -10.26
N SER A 36 -19.44 -2.76 -9.60
CA SER A 36 -18.06 -3.22 -9.61
C SER A 36 -17.37 -3.06 -8.25
N ASP A 37 -16.09 -3.44 -8.22
CA ASP A 37 -15.17 -3.26 -7.11
C ASP A 37 -13.78 -2.82 -7.62
N ILE A 38 -12.87 -2.54 -6.69
CA ILE A 38 -11.50 -2.09 -7.00
C ILE A 38 -10.76 -3.07 -7.92
N HIS A 39 -10.86 -4.38 -7.67
CA HIS A 39 -10.15 -5.40 -8.45
C HIS A 39 -10.68 -5.48 -9.87
N GLN A 40 -12.00 -5.38 -10.04
CA GLN A 40 -12.63 -5.36 -11.35
C GLN A 40 -12.23 -4.12 -12.15
N GLU A 41 -12.25 -2.93 -11.53
CA GLU A 41 -11.84 -1.69 -12.20
C GLU A 41 -10.34 -1.70 -12.54
N LEU A 42 -9.50 -2.22 -11.64
CA LEU A 42 -8.07 -2.39 -11.89
C LEU A 42 -7.81 -3.33 -13.07
N LYS A 43 -8.49 -4.47 -13.11
CA LYS A 43 -8.38 -5.45 -14.19
C LYS A 43 -8.80 -4.84 -15.54
N LYS A 44 -9.90 -4.07 -15.58
CA LYS A 44 -10.33 -3.38 -16.80
C LYS A 44 -9.27 -2.39 -17.30
N LYS A 45 -8.68 -1.61 -16.39
CA LYS A 45 -7.71 -0.57 -16.73
C LYS A 45 -6.36 -1.10 -17.22
N MET A 46 -5.92 -2.22 -16.65
CA MET A 46 -4.60 -2.79 -16.95
C MET A 46 -4.63 -3.89 -18.02
N ALA A 47 -5.80 -4.34 -18.45
CA ALA A 47 -5.89 -5.35 -19.50
C ALA A 47 -5.25 -4.85 -20.80
N SER A 48 -4.30 -5.62 -21.31
CA SER A 48 -3.61 -5.37 -22.58
C SER A 48 -3.55 -6.64 -23.43
N ASP A 49 -3.10 -6.54 -24.69
CA ASP A 49 -2.75 -7.71 -25.52
C ASP A 49 -1.25 -8.02 -25.47
N TYR A 50 -0.52 -7.43 -24.51
CA TYR A 50 0.92 -7.59 -24.41
C TYR A 50 1.30 -9.02 -24.03
N SER A 51 2.30 -9.57 -24.71
CA SER A 51 2.92 -10.85 -24.38
C SER A 51 4.19 -10.63 -23.58
N TYR A 52 4.30 -11.31 -22.44
CA TYR A 52 5.41 -11.19 -21.53
C TYR A 52 6.40 -12.34 -21.68
N PRO A 53 7.70 -12.11 -21.46
CA PRO A 53 8.65 -13.20 -21.34
C PRO A 53 8.28 -14.15 -20.20
N ASP A 54 8.48 -15.45 -20.38
CA ASP A 54 8.22 -16.48 -19.36
C ASP A 54 9.25 -16.45 -18.20
N SER A 55 10.06 -15.42 -18.10
CA SER A 55 11.18 -15.33 -17.16
C SER A 55 11.04 -14.19 -16.15
N ILE A 56 9.86 -13.57 -16.04
CA ILE A 56 9.67 -12.36 -15.23
C ILE A 56 8.55 -12.43 -14.19
N ILE A 57 8.67 -11.56 -13.18
CA ILE A 57 7.59 -11.17 -12.28
C ILE A 57 7.31 -9.68 -12.48
N LEU A 58 6.07 -9.36 -12.80
CA LEU A 58 5.61 -7.99 -12.98
C LEU A 58 5.53 -7.26 -11.64
N ALA A 59 5.81 -5.96 -11.68
CA ALA A 59 5.65 -5.11 -10.51
C ALA A 59 4.18 -4.70 -10.36
N PRO A 60 3.67 -4.55 -9.13
CA PRO A 60 4.36 -4.81 -7.88
C PRO A 60 4.34 -6.30 -7.48
N LEU A 61 5.38 -6.72 -6.77
CA LEU A 61 5.45 -8.01 -6.09
C LEU A 61 5.34 -7.78 -4.59
N HIS A 62 4.32 -8.35 -3.96
CA HIS A 62 4.30 -8.49 -2.52
C HIS A 62 5.07 -9.75 -2.14
N PHE A 63 6.29 -9.58 -1.63
CA PHE A 63 7.07 -10.70 -1.09
C PHE A 63 6.32 -11.42 0.02
N ILE A 64 5.57 -10.66 0.81
CA ILE A 64 4.85 -11.11 2.01
C ILE A 64 3.51 -10.38 2.06
N ASN A 65 2.44 -11.13 2.35
CA ASN A 65 1.19 -10.64 2.92
C ASN A 65 0.92 -11.44 4.19
N THR A 66 1.02 -10.81 5.35
CA THR A 66 0.64 -11.43 6.63
C THR A 66 -0.69 -10.86 7.09
N THR A 67 -1.65 -11.73 7.35
CA THR A 67 -2.94 -11.39 7.98
C THR A 67 -2.88 -11.74 9.46
N ILE A 68 -3.25 -10.78 10.30
CA ILE A 68 -3.41 -10.89 11.74
C ILE A 68 -4.91 -10.83 12.02
N THR A 69 -5.53 -11.97 12.31
CA THR A 69 -6.95 -12.07 12.68
C THR A 69 -7.09 -11.77 14.17
N LEU A 70 -8.08 -10.94 14.53
CA LEU A 70 -8.26 -10.44 15.89
C LEU A 70 -9.39 -11.18 16.62
N ASP A 71 -9.17 -11.48 17.90
CA ASP A 71 -10.18 -12.10 18.78
C ASP A 71 -11.08 -11.06 19.44
N THR A 72 -11.57 -10.09 18.66
CA THR A 72 -12.36 -9.00 19.25
C THR A 72 -13.53 -8.62 18.36
N PRO A 73 -14.74 -8.42 18.93
CA PRO A 73 -15.79 -7.69 18.23
C PRO A 73 -15.28 -6.28 17.93
N ALA A 74 -15.79 -5.67 16.86
CA ALA A 74 -15.27 -4.42 16.31
C ALA A 74 -15.11 -3.32 17.40
N VAL A 75 -13.86 -3.08 17.79
CA VAL A 75 -13.47 -2.19 18.90
C VAL A 75 -13.56 -0.73 18.43
N LEU A 76 -14.02 0.17 19.30
CA LEU A 76 -13.94 1.61 19.01
C LEU A 76 -12.47 2.03 18.92
N PHE A 77 -12.07 2.51 17.75
CA PHE A 77 -10.71 2.89 17.42
C PHE A 77 -10.38 4.29 17.96
N GLU A 78 -9.29 4.36 18.73
CA GLU A 78 -8.65 5.61 19.12
C GLU A 78 -7.18 5.63 18.68
N ARG A 79 -6.48 4.49 18.77
CA ARG A 79 -5.07 4.37 18.37
C ARG A 79 -4.70 2.94 17.96
N PHE A 80 -3.90 2.79 16.91
CA PHE A 80 -3.25 1.53 16.54
C PHE A 80 -1.76 1.79 16.31
N SER A 81 -0.87 0.96 16.84
CA SER A 81 0.57 1.15 16.67
C SER A 81 1.34 -0.15 16.57
N VAL A 82 2.45 -0.11 15.84
CA VAL A 82 3.34 -1.25 15.58
C VAL A 82 4.78 -0.79 15.61
N ASP A 83 5.66 -1.63 16.16
CA ASP A 83 7.10 -1.41 16.09
C ASP A 83 7.68 -2.23 14.94
N VAL A 84 8.41 -1.55 14.05
CA VAL A 84 9.15 -2.12 12.93
C VAL A 84 10.64 -1.98 13.20
N THR A 85 11.35 -3.11 13.30
CA THR A 85 12.81 -3.13 13.43
C THR A 85 13.43 -3.59 12.13
N ILE A 86 14.06 -2.66 11.42
CA ILE A 86 14.75 -2.92 10.14
C ILE A 86 16.20 -3.29 10.47
N LYS A 87 16.60 -4.51 10.13
CA LYS A 87 17.87 -5.13 10.57
C LYS A 87 19.00 -4.97 9.55
N THR A 88 18.65 -4.77 8.29
CA THR A 88 19.58 -4.56 7.18
C THR A 88 19.35 -3.18 6.55
N PRO A 89 20.41 -2.50 6.07
CA PRO A 89 20.23 -1.31 5.23
C PRO A 89 19.39 -1.63 4.00
N VAL A 90 18.62 -0.66 3.52
CA VAL A 90 17.87 -0.77 2.26
C VAL A 90 18.51 0.17 1.24
N PRO A 91 18.86 -0.26 0.01
CA PRO A 91 19.41 0.65 -1.00
C PRO A 91 18.43 1.76 -1.40
N ASP A 92 18.94 2.96 -1.67
CA ASP A 92 18.11 4.13 -2.06
C ASP A 92 17.48 3.99 -3.46
N ASP A 93 18.12 3.24 -4.35
CA ASP A 93 17.64 2.96 -5.70
C ASP A 93 16.64 1.80 -5.78
N TYR A 94 16.53 1.02 -4.70
CA TYR A 94 15.59 -0.09 -4.58
C TYR A 94 14.23 0.39 -4.08
N ARG A 95 13.18 0.16 -4.89
CA ARG A 95 11.79 0.56 -4.60
C ARG A 95 11.12 -0.47 -3.70
N PHE A 96 11.12 -0.19 -2.40
CA PHE A 96 10.61 -1.10 -1.38
C PHE A 96 9.60 -0.40 -0.48
N TYR A 97 8.56 -1.12 -0.11
CA TYR A 97 7.49 -0.68 0.77
C TYR A 97 7.35 -1.63 1.95
N ILE A 98 7.46 -1.08 3.17
CA ILE A 98 7.08 -1.74 4.41
C ILE A 98 5.73 -1.17 4.83
N ALA A 99 4.65 -1.93 4.64
CA ALA A 99 3.30 -1.54 4.98
C ALA A 99 2.78 -2.38 6.15
N PRO A 100 2.97 -1.94 7.41
CA PRO A 100 2.44 -2.66 8.54
C PRO A 100 0.97 -2.32 8.83
N PHE A 101 0.37 -1.42 8.04
CA PHE A 101 -1.03 -1.05 8.11
C PHE A 101 -1.77 -1.46 6.84
N ASN A 102 -2.81 -2.28 7.01
CA ASN A 102 -3.78 -2.63 5.99
C ASN A 102 -5.01 -3.22 6.69
N GLY A 103 -6.10 -2.48 6.77
CA GLY A 103 -7.25 -2.92 7.57
C GLY A 103 -8.46 -2.10 7.22
N THR A 104 -9.44 -2.07 8.13
CA THR A 104 -10.65 -1.25 7.93
C THR A 104 -11.01 -0.43 9.17
N LEU A 105 -11.54 0.76 8.92
CA LEU A 105 -12.22 1.59 9.92
C LEU A 105 -13.63 1.85 9.41
N ASN A 106 -14.66 1.44 10.16
CA ASN A 106 -16.05 1.44 9.68
C ASN A 106 -16.17 0.78 8.30
N ARG A 107 -15.50 -0.36 8.09
CA ARG A 107 -15.46 -1.12 6.82
C ARG A 107 -14.82 -0.38 5.64
N MET A 108 -14.27 0.82 5.85
CA MET A 108 -13.47 1.53 4.86
C MET A 108 -12.02 1.08 4.94
N GLN A 109 -11.54 0.51 3.85
CA GLN A 109 -10.21 -0.04 3.79
C GLN A 109 -9.15 1.06 3.73
N TYR A 110 -8.10 0.89 4.51
CA TYR A 110 -6.92 1.75 4.54
C TYR A 110 -5.66 0.91 4.36
N TYR A 111 -4.57 1.57 3.99
CA TYR A 111 -3.24 1.01 4.08
C TYR A 111 -2.21 2.11 4.37
N GLY A 112 -1.07 1.76 4.93
CA GLY A 112 -0.03 2.73 5.22
C GLY A 112 1.27 2.12 5.71
N GLY A 113 2.33 2.91 5.63
CA GLY A 113 3.68 2.49 6.00
C GLY A 113 4.76 3.46 5.52
N ILE A 114 5.94 2.91 5.25
CA ILE A 114 7.12 3.66 4.81
C ILE A 114 7.74 3.06 3.53
N GLN A 115 8.14 3.92 2.61
CA GLN A 115 8.69 3.57 1.31
C GLN A 115 10.04 4.25 1.07
N THR A 116 10.88 3.62 0.25
CA THR A 116 12.18 4.17 -0.16
C THR A 116 12.07 5.26 -1.23
N ALA A 117 11.04 5.17 -2.09
CA ALA A 117 10.83 6.09 -3.21
C ALA A 117 9.35 6.53 -3.30
N SER A 118 8.86 7.20 -2.25
CA SER A 118 7.56 7.87 -2.29
C SER A 118 7.54 9.02 -3.31
N ASP A 119 6.36 9.29 -3.84
CA ASP A 119 6.05 10.45 -4.69
C ASP A 119 4.74 11.11 -4.26
N GLY A 120 4.40 12.25 -4.85
CA GLY A 120 3.09 12.86 -4.67
C GLY A 120 3.01 14.29 -5.18
N LYS A 121 1.79 14.82 -5.22
CA LYS A 121 1.52 16.23 -5.52
C LYS A 121 1.68 17.07 -4.25
N PRO A 122 2.43 18.19 -4.28
CA PRO A 122 2.57 19.05 -3.12
C PRO A 122 1.23 19.64 -2.69
N ILE A 123 0.97 19.71 -1.38
CA ILE A 123 -0.30 20.29 -0.89
C ILE A 123 -0.45 21.77 -1.27
N ARG A 124 0.66 22.50 -1.46
CA ARG A 124 0.67 23.91 -1.85
C ARG A 124 0.47 24.15 -3.35
N GLY A 125 0.26 23.09 -4.14
CA GLY A 125 0.16 23.16 -5.61
C GLY A 125 1.48 22.87 -6.34
N GLY A 126 1.38 22.75 -7.66
CA GLY A 126 2.46 22.30 -8.55
C GLY A 126 2.31 20.84 -8.98
N ASP A 127 3.32 20.36 -9.72
CA ASP A 127 3.33 19.02 -10.31
C ASP A 127 3.75 17.94 -9.30
N SER A 128 3.36 16.69 -9.60
CA SER A 128 3.82 15.51 -8.88
C SER A 128 5.34 15.39 -8.94
N ARG A 129 5.96 15.04 -7.81
CA ARG A 129 7.43 14.88 -7.72
C ARG A 129 7.81 13.75 -6.78
N GLY A 130 9.03 13.24 -6.98
CA GLY A 130 9.66 12.30 -6.07
C GLY A 130 9.95 12.95 -4.71
N ILE A 131 9.55 12.26 -3.65
CA ILE A 131 9.78 12.64 -2.24
C ILE A 131 11.05 11.96 -1.71
N GLY A 132 11.36 10.77 -2.24
CA GLY A 132 12.41 9.88 -1.73
C GLY A 132 11.85 9.03 -0.59
N ARG A 133 12.64 8.84 0.47
CA ARG A 133 12.17 8.10 1.65
C ARG A 133 11.03 8.83 2.33
N GLY A 134 9.88 8.17 2.41
CA GLY A 134 8.64 8.78 2.85
C GLY A 134 7.70 7.81 3.53
N GLY A 135 6.76 8.37 4.27
CA GLY A 135 5.60 7.65 4.77
C GLY A 135 4.40 7.90 3.86
N ILE A 136 3.54 6.91 3.76
CA ILE A 136 2.28 6.95 3.02
C ILE A 136 1.18 6.45 3.93
N PHE A 137 0.05 7.17 3.94
CA PHE A 137 -1.21 6.71 4.50
C PHE A 137 -2.31 6.93 3.48
N SER A 138 -3.01 5.87 3.12
CA SER A 138 -4.04 5.86 2.08
C SER A 138 -5.33 5.24 2.60
N ARG A 139 -6.44 5.65 1.99
CA ARG A 139 -7.69 4.89 2.07
C ARG A 139 -8.35 4.83 0.71
N TRP A 140 -9.11 3.77 0.51
CA TRP A 140 -9.87 3.55 -0.70
C TRP A 140 -11.17 4.33 -0.71
N MET A 141 -11.78 4.42 -1.89
CA MET A 141 -13.13 4.93 -2.11
C MET A 141 -13.29 6.39 -1.69
N GLU A 142 -12.29 7.21 -2.02
CA GLU A 142 -12.32 8.66 -1.91
C GLU A 142 -11.35 9.29 -2.90
N ARG A 143 -11.73 10.44 -3.45
CA ARG A 143 -10.88 11.24 -4.36
C ARG A 143 -10.85 12.72 -3.98
N ASN A 144 -11.71 13.17 -3.07
CA ASN A 144 -11.82 14.57 -2.68
C ASN A 144 -10.64 15.00 -1.79
N ARG A 145 -9.87 15.98 -2.28
CA ARG A 145 -8.71 16.56 -1.58
C ARG A 145 -9.06 17.20 -0.23
N GLU A 146 -10.30 17.62 0.00
CA GLU A 146 -10.71 18.14 1.30
C GLU A 146 -10.82 17.06 2.37
N ALA A 147 -10.90 15.77 1.98
CA ALA A 147 -10.90 14.63 2.89
C ALA A 147 -9.50 14.26 3.41
N LEU A 148 -8.50 15.14 3.26
CA LEU A 148 -7.15 14.96 3.78
C LEU A 148 -6.59 16.22 4.46
N LYS A 149 -5.60 16.03 5.33
CA LYS A 149 -4.80 17.09 5.95
C LYS A 149 -3.33 16.70 5.92
N THR A 150 -2.47 17.54 5.37
CA THR A 150 -1.02 17.32 5.37
C THR A 150 -0.30 18.62 5.05
N ASP A 151 0.91 18.80 5.57
CA ASP A 151 1.84 19.86 5.15
C ASP A 151 2.78 19.40 4.03
N GLY A 152 2.75 18.11 3.69
CA GLY A 152 3.61 17.50 2.70
C GLY A 152 2.93 17.37 1.34
N TYR A 153 2.59 16.13 1.02
CA TYR A 153 2.19 15.69 -0.31
C TYR A 153 0.93 14.84 -0.24
N TYR A 154 0.24 14.74 -1.36
CA TYR A 154 -0.90 13.85 -1.48
C TYR A 154 -0.93 13.14 -2.83
N ALA A 155 -1.72 12.08 -2.90
CA ALA A 155 -2.14 11.48 -4.15
C ALA A 155 -3.66 11.25 -4.12
N SER A 156 -4.31 11.48 -5.25
CA SER A 156 -5.71 11.15 -5.50
C SER A 156 -5.75 10.55 -6.90
N SER A 157 -5.91 9.23 -6.98
CA SER A 157 -5.71 8.47 -8.21
C SER A 157 -6.70 7.30 -8.31
N ASP A 158 -6.89 6.81 -9.52
CA ASP A 158 -7.61 5.58 -9.86
C ASP A 158 -6.65 4.51 -10.45
N ALA A 159 -5.33 4.71 -10.34
CA ALA A 159 -4.32 3.84 -10.97
C ALA A 159 -4.42 2.36 -10.52
N GLU A 160 -4.78 2.15 -9.27
CA GLU A 160 -4.93 0.83 -8.63
C GLU A 160 -6.35 0.61 -8.10
N GLY A 161 -7.32 1.41 -8.59
CA GLY A 161 -8.62 1.68 -7.96
C GLY A 161 -8.65 3.08 -7.35
N ASP A 162 -9.84 3.59 -7.06
CA ASP A 162 -10.02 4.95 -6.55
C ASP A 162 -9.57 5.08 -5.09
N PHE A 163 -8.54 5.90 -4.85
CA PHE A 163 -7.99 6.16 -3.53
C PHE A 163 -7.55 7.60 -3.33
N ILE A 164 -7.39 7.95 -2.06
CA ILE A 164 -6.75 9.17 -1.61
C ILE A 164 -5.65 8.86 -0.59
N SER A 165 -4.59 9.65 -0.59
CA SER A 165 -3.38 9.38 0.17
C SER A 165 -2.71 10.67 0.66
N VAL A 166 -2.24 10.67 1.90
CA VAL A 166 -1.32 11.67 2.45
C VAL A 166 0.08 11.08 2.56
N ARG A 167 1.08 11.92 2.27
CA ARG A 167 2.46 11.49 2.11
C ARG A 167 3.41 12.55 2.64
N ASN A 168 4.47 12.12 3.31
CA ASN A 168 5.48 13.05 3.80
C ASN A 168 6.87 12.41 3.84
N LYS A 169 7.91 13.24 3.90
CA LYS A 169 9.28 12.78 4.06
C LYS A 169 9.46 12.13 5.42
N VAL A 170 10.14 10.99 5.43
CA VAL A 170 10.54 10.27 6.64
C VAL A 170 11.98 9.86 6.47
N LYS A 171 12.86 10.31 7.37
CA LYS A 171 14.26 9.90 7.36
C LYS A 171 14.37 8.52 8.02
N TRP A 172 14.27 7.46 7.22
CA TRP A 172 14.34 6.09 7.69
C TRP A 172 15.35 5.25 6.90
N ASP A 173 16.00 4.31 7.57
CA ASP A 173 16.77 3.21 6.97
C ASP A 173 16.81 2.05 7.98
N LYS A 174 17.94 1.35 8.18
CA LYS A 174 18.13 0.41 9.29
C LYS A 174 17.86 1.12 10.63
N GLY A 175 17.13 0.47 11.53
CA GLY A 175 16.80 1.04 12.84
C GLY A 175 15.44 0.59 13.35
N ARG A 176 15.02 1.19 14.47
CA ARG A 176 13.73 0.89 15.11
C ARG A 176 12.76 2.04 14.93
N TYR A 177 11.56 1.74 14.46
CA TYR A 177 10.53 2.72 14.18
C TYR A 177 9.20 2.29 14.78
N ARG A 178 8.46 3.23 15.37
CA ARG A 178 7.07 3.03 15.72
C ARG A 178 6.20 3.76 14.71
N LEU A 179 5.33 3.01 14.04
CA LEU A 179 4.29 3.60 13.20
C LEU A 179 3.01 3.59 14.00
N THR A 180 2.23 4.67 13.92
CA THR A 180 0.97 4.82 14.65
C THR A 180 -0.10 5.44 13.77
N LEU A 181 -1.31 4.89 13.84
CA LEU A 181 -2.56 5.54 13.45
C LEU A 181 -3.30 6.00 14.71
N TYR A 182 -3.86 7.20 14.72
CA TYR A 182 -4.71 7.65 15.83
C TYR A 182 -5.82 8.57 15.36
N LYS A 183 -6.97 8.50 16.04
CA LYS A 183 -8.07 9.43 15.85
C LYS A 183 -7.66 10.80 16.41
N SER A 184 -7.72 11.81 15.55
CA SER A 184 -7.09 13.12 15.75
C SER A 184 -8.06 14.29 15.67
N GLY A 185 -9.33 14.02 15.34
CA GLY A 185 -10.37 15.04 15.31
C GLY A 185 -11.67 14.53 14.71
N TYR A 186 -12.65 15.42 14.70
CA TYR A 186 -14.01 15.17 14.23
C TYR A 186 -14.43 16.24 13.22
N VAL A 187 -15.28 15.85 12.29
CA VAL A 187 -15.92 16.71 11.28
C VAL A 187 -17.43 16.51 11.39
N PRO A 188 -18.21 17.54 11.74
CA PRO A 188 -19.66 17.46 11.77
C PRO A 188 -20.25 17.12 10.40
N GLY A 189 -21.38 16.41 10.39
CA GLY A 189 -22.12 16.05 9.20
C GLY A 189 -23.36 15.24 9.57
N LYS A 190 -24.03 14.63 8.58
CA LYS A 190 -25.12 13.70 8.84
C LYS A 190 -24.58 12.46 9.58
N PRO A 191 -25.25 11.93 10.61
CA PRO A 191 -24.83 10.67 11.23
C PRO A 191 -24.75 9.54 10.20
N VAL A 192 -23.72 8.69 10.31
CA VAL A 192 -23.68 7.42 9.55
C VAL A 192 -24.78 6.51 10.12
N PRO A 193 -25.62 5.87 9.28
CA PRO A 193 -26.65 4.94 9.78
C PRO A 193 -26.05 3.83 10.65
N ASP A 194 -26.79 3.33 11.64
CA ASP A 194 -26.32 2.24 12.50
C ASP A 194 -26.07 0.93 11.72
N SER A 195 -26.85 0.72 10.66
CA SER A 195 -26.69 -0.38 9.72
C SER A 195 -26.37 0.18 8.33
N PHE A 196 -25.19 -0.14 7.82
CA PHE A 196 -24.72 0.23 6.50
C PHE A 196 -23.88 -0.89 5.91
N SER A 197 -23.85 -0.98 4.58
CA SER A 197 -22.83 -1.68 3.80
C SER A 197 -21.68 -0.71 3.48
N SER A 198 -20.51 -1.24 3.11
CA SER A 198 -19.39 -0.39 2.69
C SER A 198 -19.77 0.56 1.55
N LYS A 199 -20.63 0.11 0.62
CA LYS A 199 -21.07 0.91 -0.53
C LYS A 199 -21.94 2.12 -0.16
N ASP A 200 -22.58 2.12 1.00
CA ASP A 200 -23.43 3.24 1.42
C ASP A 200 -22.60 4.47 1.83
N ILE A 201 -21.33 4.27 2.17
CA ILE A 201 -20.46 5.32 2.74
C ILE A 201 -19.22 5.65 1.89
N ILE A 202 -19.11 5.10 0.67
CA ILE A 202 -18.04 5.46 -0.27
C ILE A 202 -18.20 6.89 -0.80
N PHE A 203 -17.07 7.53 -1.09
CA PHE A 203 -16.99 8.90 -1.62
C PHE A 203 -17.84 9.91 -0.82
N SER A 204 -17.95 9.71 0.49
CA SER A 204 -18.96 10.38 1.32
C SER A 204 -18.51 11.69 1.96
N TRP A 205 -17.30 12.17 1.67
CA TRP A 205 -16.84 13.46 2.19
C TRP A 205 -17.88 14.58 1.98
N GLY A 206 -18.13 15.37 3.02
CA GLY A 206 -19.11 16.47 3.02
C GLY A 206 -20.58 16.05 3.12
N GLU A 207 -20.89 14.75 3.25
CA GLU A 207 -22.26 14.25 3.47
C GLU A 207 -22.45 13.76 4.89
N TYR A 208 -21.74 12.69 5.25
CA TYR A 208 -21.74 12.18 6.61
C TYR A 208 -20.76 12.94 7.49
N GLU A 209 -20.91 12.75 8.79
CA GLU A 209 -19.85 13.09 9.73
C GLU A 209 -18.60 12.23 9.48
N HIS A 210 -17.42 12.76 9.82
CA HIS A 210 -16.15 12.04 9.69
C HIS A 210 -15.30 12.20 10.94
N SER A 211 -14.36 11.28 11.10
CA SER A 211 -13.25 11.39 12.05
C SER A 211 -11.93 11.46 11.29
N TRP A 212 -11.05 12.37 11.72
CA TRP A 212 -9.68 12.43 11.20
C TRP A 212 -8.84 11.32 11.82
N VAL A 213 -8.20 10.51 10.99
CA VAL A 213 -7.18 9.55 11.44
C VAL A 213 -5.84 10.02 10.93
N THR A 214 -4.88 10.19 11.83
CA THR A 214 -3.53 10.66 11.51
C THR A 214 -2.54 9.51 11.59
N MET A 215 -1.63 9.47 10.62
CA MET A 215 -0.47 8.59 10.66
C MET A 215 0.78 9.36 11.10
N GLU A 216 1.50 8.79 12.06
CA GLU A 216 2.83 9.24 12.49
C GLU A 216 3.86 8.09 12.42
N VAL A 217 5.11 8.47 12.24
CA VAL A 217 6.28 7.60 12.33
C VAL A 217 7.27 8.19 13.32
N GLU A 218 7.70 7.41 14.30
CA GLU A 218 8.71 7.79 15.28
C GLU A 218 9.94 6.91 15.10
N ASN A 219 11.13 7.51 14.97
CA ASN A 219 12.38 6.79 15.12
C ASN A 219 12.63 6.58 16.62
N LEU A 220 12.61 5.34 17.08
CA LEU A 220 12.65 4.98 18.51
C LEU A 220 14.03 5.18 19.14
N ASP A 221 15.10 5.24 18.34
CA ASP A 221 16.47 5.44 18.83
C ASP A 221 16.76 6.93 19.04
N ARG A 222 16.20 7.80 18.20
CA ARG A 222 16.45 9.25 18.18
C ARG A 222 15.28 10.08 18.70
N HIS A 223 14.13 9.45 18.97
CA HIS A 223 12.87 10.09 19.33
C HIS A 223 12.40 11.17 18.33
N GLU A 224 12.82 11.03 17.06
CA GLU A 224 12.42 11.93 15.98
C GLU A 224 11.06 11.49 15.43
N ARG A 225 10.09 12.41 15.39
CA ARG A 225 8.71 12.14 14.93
C ARG A 225 8.43 12.81 13.60
N PHE A 226 7.72 12.10 12.74
CA PHE A 226 7.29 12.53 11.43
C PHE A 226 5.77 12.35 11.32
N ILE A 227 5.04 13.44 11.11
CA ILE A 227 3.61 13.38 10.80
C ILE A 227 3.45 13.22 9.30
N ILE A 228 2.78 12.15 8.88
CA ILE A 228 2.53 11.87 7.46
C ILE A 228 1.35 12.71 6.96
N GLY A 229 0.31 12.76 7.79
CA GLY A 229 -0.92 13.50 7.56
C GLY A 229 -2.13 12.74 8.08
N SER A 230 -3.31 13.28 7.81
CA SER A 230 -4.59 12.75 8.22
C SER A 230 -5.51 12.49 7.05
N LEU A 231 -6.33 11.44 7.15
CA LEU A 231 -7.43 11.14 6.24
C LEU A 231 -8.75 11.12 7.01
N ALA A 232 -9.82 11.60 6.39
CA ALA A 232 -11.16 11.58 6.98
C ALA A 232 -11.83 10.22 6.74
N PHE A 233 -12.28 9.55 7.81
CA PHE A 233 -13.06 8.31 7.74
C PHE A 233 -14.51 8.57 8.14
N PRO A 234 -15.51 8.00 7.45
CA PRO A 234 -16.92 8.23 7.76
C PRO A 234 -17.27 7.74 9.17
N GLY A 235 -18.01 8.56 9.93
CA GLY A 235 -18.48 8.28 11.28
C GLY A 235 -17.71 9.02 12.38
N ARG A 236 -18.43 9.43 13.43
CA ARG A 236 -17.84 9.93 14.67
C ARG A 236 -17.14 8.83 15.47
N GLU A 237 -17.77 7.67 15.54
CA GLU A 237 -17.20 6.47 16.13
C GLU A 237 -16.61 5.61 15.01
N LEU A 238 -15.33 5.28 15.10
CA LEU A 238 -14.66 4.43 14.14
C LEU A 238 -14.53 3.04 14.73
N ARG A 239 -15.04 2.02 14.06
CA ARG A 239 -14.89 0.63 14.47
C ARG A 239 -13.72 0.00 13.72
N PHE A 240 -12.75 -0.52 14.48
CA PHE A 240 -11.61 -1.25 13.94
C PHE A 240 -12.07 -2.61 13.38
N GLY A 241 -11.56 -2.97 12.21
CA GLY A 241 -11.81 -4.25 11.58
C GLY A 241 -11.34 -5.44 12.42
N ASN A 242 -11.82 -6.64 12.10
CA ASN A 242 -11.44 -7.88 12.77
C ASN A 242 -10.13 -8.50 12.25
N TRP A 243 -9.42 -7.80 11.38
CA TRP A 243 -8.12 -8.20 10.87
C TRP A 243 -7.25 -6.97 10.59
N GLU A 244 -5.94 -7.16 10.68
CA GLU A 244 -4.94 -6.25 10.17
C GLU A 244 -3.97 -7.01 9.26
N GLY A 245 -3.57 -6.38 8.17
CA GLY A 245 -2.65 -6.90 7.18
C GLY A 245 -1.31 -6.17 7.24
N ILE A 246 -0.26 -6.94 7.04
CA ILE A 246 1.10 -6.44 6.81
C ILE A 246 1.49 -6.90 5.41
N PHE A 247 2.10 -6.03 4.62
CA PHE A 247 2.77 -6.46 3.40
C PHE A 247 4.14 -5.81 3.20
N LEU A 248 5.01 -6.57 2.54
CA LEU A 248 6.33 -6.12 2.11
C LEU A 248 6.38 -6.22 0.60
N GLU A 249 6.58 -5.09 -0.08
CA GLU A 249 6.38 -4.99 -1.52
C GLU A 249 7.61 -4.39 -2.23
N GLN A 250 7.96 -4.98 -3.36
CA GLN A 250 8.75 -4.32 -4.40
C GLN A 250 7.80 -3.73 -5.45
N TYR A 251 8.00 -2.45 -5.79
CA TYR A 251 7.16 -1.78 -6.78
C TYR A 251 7.97 -1.12 -7.89
N GLY A 252 7.32 -0.90 -9.04
CA GLY A 252 7.88 -0.16 -10.18
C GLY A 252 9.13 -0.75 -10.84
N THR A 253 9.46 -2.01 -10.55
CA THR A 253 10.58 -2.77 -11.13
C THR A 253 10.17 -4.21 -11.38
N VAL A 254 10.34 -4.69 -12.61
CA VAL A 254 10.14 -6.10 -12.98
C VAL A 254 11.32 -6.93 -12.48
N ILE A 255 11.07 -8.13 -11.96
CA ILE A 255 12.13 -9.07 -11.57
C ILE A 255 12.36 -10.05 -12.72
N ASN A 256 13.62 -10.18 -13.15
CA ASN A 256 14.02 -11.10 -14.19
C ASN A 256 14.77 -12.31 -13.63
N PHE A 257 14.44 -13.48 -14.14
CA PHE A 257 15.05 -14.77 -13.81
C PHE A 257 15.93 -15.33 -14.93
N ALA A 258 15.80 -14.81 -16.16
CA ALA A 258 16.68 -15.18 -17.26
C ALA A 258 18.07 -14.56 -17.11
N ALA A 259 19.07 -15.19 -17.72
CA ALA A 259 20.43 -14.66 -17.77
C ALA A 259 20.53 -13.35 -18.58
N GLN A 260 19.70 -13.22 -19.62
CA GLN A 260 19.63 -12.02 -20.45
C GLN A 260 18.52 -11.09 -19.94
N LYS A 261 18.77 -9.79 -20.00
CA LYS A 261 17.75 -8.78 -19.67
C LYS A 261 16.65 -8.83 -20.73
N PRO A 262 15.37 -9.04 -20.36
CA PRO A 262 14.28 -9.07 -21.32
C PRO A 262 14.10 -7.71 -21.99
N ALA A 263 13.71 -7.72 -23.27
CA ALA A 263 13.38 -6.52 -24.04
C ALA A 263 11.99 -5.98 -23.68
N ILE A 264 11.83 -5.61 -22.41
CA ILE A 264 10.62 -5.00 -21.87
C ILE A 264 10.91 -3.57 -21.44
N GLY A 265 9.90 -2.70 -21.54
CA GLY A 265 9.99 -1.32 -21.06
C GLY A 265 10.12 -1.25 -19.53
N GLY A 266 10.71 -0.17 -19.03
CA GLY A 266 10.78 0.12 -17.60
C GLY A 266 12.02 -0.44 -16.89
N ARG A 267 11.96 -0.44 -15.55
CA ARG A 267 13.05 -0.94 -14.69
C ARG A 267 12.96 -2.46 -14.59
N VAL A 268 14.10 -3.11 -14.77
CA VAL A 268 14.23 -4.56 -14.63
C VAL A 268 15.44 -4.84 -13.74
N THR A 269 15.26 -5.69 -12.75
CA THR A 269 16.32 -6.15 -11.84
C THR A 269 16.46 -7.65 -11.97
N TYR A 270 17.70 -8.13 -12.07
CA TYR A 270 17.96 -9.56 -12.05
C TYR A 270 17.77 -10.09 -10.63
N TYR A 271 17.12 -11.24 -10.45
CA TYR A 271 16.72 -11.72 -9.12
C TYR A 271 17.90 -11.91 -8.15
N LYS A 272 19.11 -12.19 -8.65
CA LYS A 272 20.32 -12.32 -7.81
C LYS A 272 20.88 -10.98 -7.32
N GLU A 273 20.42 -9.88 -7.91
CA GLU A 273 20.79 -8.51 -7.54
C GLU A 273 19.79 -7.89 -6.56
N LEU A 274 18.71 -8.61 -6.22
CA LEU A 274 17.75 -8.14 -5.23
C LEU A 274 18.43 -7.98 -3.86
N PRO A 275 18.26 -6.84 -3.18
CA PRO A 275 18.77 -6.69 -1.84
C PRO A 275 18.01 -7.60 -0.89
N VAL A 276 18.75 -8.28 -0.01
CA VAL A 276 18.17 -9.07 1.06
C VAL A 276 17.80 -8.16 2.22
N ILE A 277 16.50 -7.99 2.46
CA ILE A 277 15.99 -7.13 3.53
C ILE A 277 15.46 -8.00 4.67
N ARG A 278 15.97 -7.77 5.88
CA ARG A 278 15.52 -8.42 7.11
C ARG A 278 14.88 -7.40 8.02
N LEU A 279 13.71 -7.72 8.54
CA LEU A 279 13.02 -6.88 9.52
C LEU A 279 12.13 -7.72 10.44
N SER A 280 11.74 -7.14 11.57
CA SER A 280 10.71 -7.70 12.43
C SER A 280 9.61 -6.69 12.73
N ILE A 281 8.41 -7.21 12.96
CA ILE A 281 7.24 -6.44 13.42
C ILE A 281 6.82 -7.00 14.77
N GLY A 282 6.63 -6.12 15.75
CA GLY A 282 6.24 -6.49 17.10
C GLY A 282 5.58 -5.34 17.85
N ASN A 283 5.31 -5.55 19.14
CA ASN A 283 4.65 -4.57 20.02
C ASN A 283 3.38 -3.96 19.38
N ILE A 284 2.59 -4.82 18.74
CA ILE A 284 1.34 -4.45 18.09
C ILE A 284 0.33 -4.09 19.18
N ARG A 285 -0.24 -2.88 19.12
CA ARG A 285 -1.14 -2.35 20.14
C ARG A 285 -2.37 -1.70 19.53
N LEU A 286 -3.53 -1.97 20.12
CA LEU A 286 -4.81 -1.31 19.84
C LEU A 286 -5.28 -0.60 21.11
N ASN A 287 -5.55 0.69 21.02
CA ASN A 287 -5.92 1.57 22.13
C ASN A 287 -4.99 1.43 23.35
N GLY A 288 -3.69 1.32 23.08
CA GLY A 288 -2.65 1.18 24.10
C GLY A 288 -2.50 -0.22 24.68
N LYS A 289 -3.42 -1.15 24.41
CA LYS A 289 -3.36 -2.55 24.88
C LYS A 289 -2.62 -3.43 23.88
N PRO A 290 -1.79 -4.39 24.33
CA PRO A 290 -1.23 -5.41 23.45
C PRO A 290 -2.32 -6.13 22.68
N LEU A 291 -2.08 -6.35 21.39
CA LEU A 291 -2.98 -7.08 20.52
C LEU A 291 -2.62 -8.58 20.57
N HIS A 292 -3.60 -9.41 20.92
CA HIS A 292 -3.46 -10.86 20.93
C HIS A 292 -4.16 -11.44 19.70
N PRO A 293 -3.42 -11.96 18.71
CA PRO A 293 -4.03 -12.46 17.48
C PRO A 293 -4.64 -13.84 17.70
N LEU A 294 -5.81 -14.09 17.13
CA LEU A 294 -6.37 -15.44 16.96
C LEU A 294 -5.50 -16.27 16.04
N LYS A 295 -5.07 -15.63 14.95
CA LYS A 295 -4.35 -16.28 13.87
C LYS A 295 -3.39 -15.28 13.24
N VAL A 296 -2.18 -15.74 12.96
CA VAL A 296 -1.23 -15.04 12.11
C VAL A 296 -0.95 -15.95 10.93
N GLN A 297 -1.29 -15.50 9.72
CA GLN A 297 -1.11 -16.27 8.50
C GLN A 297 -0.32 -15.46 7.49
N THR A 298 0.77 -16.02 6.99
CA THR A 298 1.60 -15.38 5.97
C THR A 298 1.44 -16.09 4.63
N PHE A 299 1.24 -15.30 3.59
CA PHE A 299 1.30 -15.72 2.20
C PHE A 299 2.52 -15.06 1.54
N HIS A 300 3.20 -15.82 0.69
CA HIS A 300 4.46 -15.39 0.09
C HIS A 300 4.29 -15.16 -1.41
N ASN A 301 4.98 -14.14 -1.95
CA ASN A 301 5.07 -13.78 -3.37
C ASN A 301 3.70 -13.73 -4.05
N ARG A 302 2.84 -12.87 -3.51
CA ARG A 302 1.58 -12.50 -4.16
C ARG A 302 1.82 -11.29 -5.06
N THR A 303 1.07 -11.20 -6.14
CA THR A 303 0.96 -9.95 -6.89
C THR A 303 -0.49 -9.67 -7.18
N HIS A 304 -0.84 -8.40 -7.18
CA HIS A 304 -2.13 -7.91 -7.64
C HIS A 304 -2.05 -7.38 -9.08
N HIS A 305 -0.92 -7.56 -9.77
CA HIS A 305 -0.81 -7.23 -11.19
C HIS A 305 -1.70 -8.17 -12.00
N PRO A 306 -2.78 -7.69 -12.62
CA PRO A 306 -3.81 -8.54 -13.21
C PRO A 306 -3.31 -9.35 -14.41
N GLU A 307 -2.21 -8.91 -15.02
CA GLU A 307 -1.60 -9.61 -16.15
C GLU A 307 -0.51 -10.62 -15.76
N GLN A 308 -0.17 -10.77 -14.46
CA GLN A 308 0.82 -11.77 -14.04
C GLN A 308 0.38 -13.19 -14.43
N SER A 309 -0.92 -13.46 -14.43
CA SER A 309 -1.49 -14.76 -14.81
C SER A 309 -1.24 -15.15 -16.27
N LYS A 310 -0.84 -14.20 -17.13
CA LYS A 310 -0.44 -14.47 -18.51
C LYS A 310 0.98 -15.03 -18.64
N ILE A 311 1.78 -14.95 -17.58
CA ILE A 311 3.15 -15.46 -17.55
C ILE A 311 3.11 -16.90 -17.02
N PRO A 312 3.46 -17.91 -17.83
CA PRO A 312 3.34 -19.33 -17.44
C PRO A 312 4.27 -19.75 -16.29
N MET A 313 5.34 -18.99 -16.04
CA MET A 313 6.32 -19.36 -15.01
C MET A 313 5.72 -19.34 -13.61
N PRO A 314 5.94 -20.39 -12.80
CA PRO A 314 5.57 -20.37 -11.39
C PRO A 314 6.30 -19.25 -10.65
N LEU A 315 5.59 -18.54 -9.76
CA LEU A 315 6.21 -17.52 -8.92
C LEU A 315 7.19 -18.18 -7.93
N PRO A 316 8.50 -17.87 -7.97
CA PRO A 316 9.47 -18.40 -7.03
C PRO A 316 9.29 -17.81 -5.63
N LEU A 317 9.73 -18.57 -4.63
CA LEU A 317 9.74 -18.11 -3.25
C LEU A 317 10.94 -17.18 -3.01
N LEU A 318 10.71 -15.87 -2.90
CA LEU A 318 11.73 -14.85 -2.60
C LEU A 318 11.68 -14.33 -1.15
N SER A 319 11.07 -15.07 -0.24
CA SER A 319 10.87 -14.61 1.13
C SER A 319 10.71 -15.75 2.15
N LYS A 320 11.01 -15.43 3.41
CA LYS A 320 10.79 -16.27 4.59
C LYS A 320 10.09 -15.45 5.67
N SER A 321 9.30 -16.11 6.49
CA SER A 321 8.72 -15.50 7.68
C SER A 321 8.61 -16.51 8.82
N SER A 322 8.62 -16.02 10.07
CA SER A 322 8.22 -16.80 11.23
C SER A 322 7.46 -15.93 12.22
N TYR A 323 6.54 -16.55 12.98
CA TYR A 323 5.79 -15.88 14.03
C TYR A 323 6.07 -16.57 15.36
N ASN A 324 6.43 -15.78 16.38
CA ASN A 324 6.63 -16.26 17.73
C ASN A 324 5.44 -15.84 18.61
N ALA A 325 4.57 -16.80 18.92
CA ALA A 325 3.37 -16.57 19.72
C ALA A 325 3.67 -16.13 21.18
N LYS A 326 4.85 -16.45 21.72
CA LYS A 326 5.22 -16.03 23.09
C LYS A 326 5.57 -14.55 23.17
N THR A 327 6.18 -14.00 22.11
CA THR A 327 6.64 -12.61 22.08
C THR A 327 5.74 -11.70 21.24
N GLY A 328 4.85 -12.27 20.42
CA GLY A 328 4.05 -11.53 19.46
C GLY A 328 4.87 -10.94 18.30
N VAL A 329 6.10 -11.42 18.09
CA VAL A 329 7.01 -10.89 17.06
C VAL A 329 6.89 -11.73 15.79
N ILE A 330 6.80 -11.02 14.66
CA ILE A 330 6.87 -11.60 13.32
C ILE A 330 8.21 -11.21 12.70
N GLU A 331 8.95 -12.19 12.21
CA GLU A 331 10.25 -12.04 11.56
C GLU A 331 10.09 -12.22 10.05
N TYR A 332 10.77 -11.38 9.28
CA TYR A 332 10.74 -11.42 7.82
C TYR A 332 12.14 -11.33 7.21
N GLU A 333 12.35 -12.09 6.14
CA GLU A 333 13.47 -11.94 5.20
C GLU A 333 12.89 -11.94 3.77
N VAL A 334 13.21 -10.93 2.97
CA VAL A 334 12.73 -10.78 1.58
C VAL A 334 13.88 -10.49 0.63
N GLY A 335 13.71 -10.80 -0.66
CA GLY A 335 14.71 -10.62 -1.71
C GLY A 335 15.67 -11.79 -1.88
N ALA A 336 15.71 -12.75 -0.93
CA ALA A 336 16.51 -13.96 -1.02
C ALA A 336 15.72 -15.11 -1.66
N PHE A 337 16.27 -15.75 -2.69
CA PHE A 337 15.68 -16.94 -3.31
C PHE A 337 15.67 -18.13 -2.35
N GLN A 338 14.51 -18.76 -2.20
CA GLN A 338 14.29 -19.90 -1.29
C GLN A 338 13.97 -21.19 -2.04
N GLY A 339 13.60 -21.10 -3.31
CA GLY A 339 13.22 -22.23 -4.15
C GLY A 339 12.03 -21.93 -5.04
N TRP A 340 11.80 -22.83 -5.98
CA TRP A 340 10.58 -22.84 -6.79
C TRP A 340 9.46 -23.49 -5.97
N LYS A 341 8.48 -22.69 -5.57
CA LYS A 341 7.24 -23.18 -4.98
C LYS A 341 6.11 -22.36 -5.55
N THR A 342 5.22 -22.99 -6.31
CA THR A 342 3.95 -22.38 -6.66
C THR A 342 3.26 -21.98 -5.35
N PRO A 343 2.90 -20.70 -5.14
CA PRO A 343 2.13 -20.32 -3.97
C PRO A 343 0.90 -21.22 -3.89
N VAL A 344 0.63 -21.80 -2.71
CA VAL A 344 -0.65 -22.47 -2.47
C VAL A 344 -1.72 -21.42 -2.72
N THR A 345 -2.53 -21.58 -3.76
CA THR A 345 -3.58 -20.63 -4.15
C THR A 345 -4.53 -20.41 -2.98
N PRO A 346 -4.78 -19.16 -2.55
CA PRO A 346 -5.96 -18.87 -1.74
C PRO A 346 -6.73 -17.72 -2.40
N ASP A 347 -8.06 -17.78 -2.32
CA ASP A 347 -9.00 -16.85 -2.96
C ASP A 347 -8.55 -15.38 -2.93
N LEU A 348 -8.74 -14.73 -4.09
CA LEU A 348 -8.61 -13.28 -4.27
C LEU A 348 -9.58 -12.54 -3.34
#